data_AF-A0A4R6K7W3-F1
#
_entry.id   AF-A0A4R6K7W3-F1
#
_cell.length_a   1.000
_cell.length_b   1.000
_cell.length_c   1.000
_cell.angle_alpha   90.00
_cell.angle_beta   90.00
_cell.angle_gamma   90.00
#
_symmetry.space_group_name_H-M   'P 1'
#
loop_
_entity.id
_entity.type
_entity.pdbx_description
1 polymer ?
#
loop_
_entity_poly.entity_id
_entity_poly.type
_entity_poly.pdbx_seq_one_letter_code
_entity_poly.pdbx_strand_id
1 'polypeptide(L)' 'MAETTIGLYKTECIRDDSPFRRGQLTGLGNLEAITADWVHWYNTSRLMHRLDRRPPAEAEADYYAQTRDDQSVALT' A
#
# COMPACT_ATOMS: atom_id res chain seq x y z
N MET A 1 2.05 13.45 4.65
CA MET A 1 2.13 11.96 4.68
C MET A 1 2.34 11.35 3.30
N ALA A 2 1.76 11.93 2.23
CA ALA A 2 2.03 11.50 0.86
C ALA A 2 3.53 11.51 0.48
N GLU A 3 4.30 12.46 1.04
CA GLU A 3 5.75 12.59 0.82
C GLU A 3 6.56 11.37 1.27
N THR A 4 6.17 10.72 2.37
CA THR A 4 6.83 9.50 2.84
C THR A 4 6.51 8.33 1.93
N THR A 5 5.24 8.17 1.55
CA THR A 5 4.80 7.07 0.67
C THR A 5 5.45 7.19 -0.71
N ILE A 6 5.53 8.39 -1.29
CA ILE A 6 6.21 8.58 -2.58
C ILE A 6 7.73 8.34 -2.48
N GLY A 7 8.35 8.66 -1.34
CA GLY A 7 9.76 8.33 -1.08
C GLY A 7 10.02 6.82 -1.02
N LEU A 8 9.13 6.08 -0.33
CA LEU A 8 9.17 4.62 -0.29
C LEU A 8 8.97 4.02 -1.68
N TYR A 9 7.96 4.46 -2.42
CA TYR A 9 7.71 4.02 -3.79
C TYR A 9 8.94 4.20 -4.69
N LYS A 10 9.57 5.39 -4.67
CA LYS A 10 10.79 5.64 -5.47
C LYS A 10 11.95 4.71 -5.07
N THR A 11 12.06 4.37 -3.79
CA THR A 11 13.16 3.56 -3.26
C THR A 11 12.95 2.06 -3.46
N GLU A 12 11.74 1.58 -3.23
CA GLU A 12 11.42 0.15 -3.21
C GLU A 12 10.90 -0.35 -4.56
N CYS A 13 10.16 0.47 -5.32
CA CYS A 13 9.60 0.09 -6.62
C CYS A 13 10.50 0.51 -7.78
N ILE A 14 10.91 1.79 -7.81
CA ILE A 14 11.55 2.40 -8.99
C ILE A 14 13.06 2.21 -9.05
N ARG A 15 13.76 2.13 -7.91
CA ARG A 15 15.22 2.00 -7.88
C ARG A 15 15.69 0.78 -8.70
N ASP A 16 16.91 0.85 -9.20
CA ASP A 16 17.48 -0.22 -10.06
C ASP A 16 17.50 -1.60 -9.38
N ASP A 17 17.86 -1.63 -8.10
CA ASP A 17 17.92 -2.82 -7.25
C ASP A 17 16.56 -3.23 -6.66
N SER A 18 15.45 -2.69 -7.18
CA SER A 18 14.12 -3.01 -6.67
C SER A 18 13.77 -4.49 -6.88
N PRO A 19 13.20 -5.19 -5.88
CA PRO A 19 12.73 -6.57 -6.05
C PRO A 19 11.56 -6.69 -7.02
N PHE A 20 10.90 -5.57 -7.35
CA PHE A 20 9.81 -5.49 -8.32
C PHE A 20 10.33 -5.32 -9.76
N ARG A 21 11.59 -4.93 -9.95
CA ARG A 21 12.19 -4.75 -11.28
C ARG A 21 12.27 -6.09 -12.01
N ARG A 22 11.84 -6.07 -13.27
CA ARG A 22 11.99 -7.20 -14.21
C ARG A 22 12.99 -6.89 -15.34
N GLY A 23 13.75 -5.80 -15.18
CA GLY A 23 14.65 -5.25 -16.20
C GLY A 23 14.65 -3.72 -16.18
N GLN A 24 15.19 -3.12 -17.24
CA GLN A 24 15.22 -1.66 -17.40
C GLN A 24 13.80 -1.10 -17.59
N LEU A 25 13.51 0.02 -16.92
CA LEU A 25 12.24 0.74 -17.08
C LEU A 25 12.32 1.64 -18.31
N THR A 26 11.92 1.11 -19.47
CA THR A 26 12.01 1.79 -20.77
C THR A 26 10.67 2.30 -21.30
N GLY A 27 9.55 1.99 -20.64
CA GLY A 27 8.23 2.36 -21.15
C GLY A 27 7.13 2.30 -20.10
N LEU A 28 5.96 2.83 -20.46
CA LEU A 28 4.84 2.96 -19.54
C LEU A 28 4.36 1.60 -19.02
N GLY A 29 4.22 0.59 -19.88
CA GLY A 29 3.71 -0.72 -19.47
C GLY A 29 4.59 -1.45 -18.44
N ASN A 30 5.92 -1.31 -18.52
CA ASN A 30 6.81 -1.88 -17.50
C ASN A 30 6.73 -1.10 -16.18
N LEU A 31 6.59 0.23 -16.24
CA LEU A 31 6.36 1.06 -15.05
C LEU A 31 5.02 0.71 -14.38
N GLU A 32 3.94 0.59 -15.14
CA GLU A 32 2.61 0.23 -14.64
C GLU A 32 2.61 -1.15 -13.99
N ALA A 33 3.26 -2.13 -14.62
CA ALA A 33 3.34 -3.49 -14.08
C ALA A 33 4.04 -3.53 -12.72
N ILE A 34 5.21 -2.90 -12.57
CA ILE A 34 5.92 -2.89 -11.28
C ILE A 34 5.18 -2.06 -10.23
N THR A 35 4.48 -1.00 -10.66
CA THR A 35 3.67 -0.17 -9.77
C THR A 35 2.50 -0.96 -9.23
N ALA A 36 1.78 -1.70 -10.07
CA ALA A 36 0.67 -2.54 -9.65
C ALA A 36 1.12 -3.62 -8.65
N ASP A 37 2.27 -4.25 -8.91
CA ASP A 37 2.85 -5.26 -8.02
C ASP A 37 3.23 -4.66 -6.66
N TRP A 38 3.95 -3.53 -6.67
CA TRP A 38 4.32 -2.81 -5.44
C TRP A 38 3.09 -2.32 -4.67
N VAL A 39 2.07 -1.78 -5.34
CA VAL A 39 0.82 -1.33 -4.70
C VAL A 39 0.09 -2.51 -4.07
N HIS A 40 0.01 -3.64 -4.77
CA HIS A 40 -0.61 -4.85 -4.22
C HIS A 40 0.12 -5.28 -2.95
N TRP A 41 1.45 -5.48 -3.01
CA TRP A 41 2.25 -5.84 -1.85
C TRP A 41 2.13 -4.83 -0.70
N TYR A 42 2.19 -3.54 -1.01
CA TYR A 42 2.09 -2.46 -0.02
C TYR A 42 0.77 -2.53 0.75
N ASN A 43 -0.34 -2.86 0.09
CA ASN A 43 -1.64 -2.88 0.73
C ASN A 43 -1.95 -4.21 1.44
N THR A 44 -1.53 -5.34 0.88
CA THR A 44 -1.96 -6.66 1.35
C THR A 44 -0.92 -7.38 2.21
N SER A 45 0.36 -7.00 2.11
CA SER A 45 1.46 -7.78 2.69
C SER A 45 2.43 -6.94 3.53
N ARG A 46 2.51 -5.63 3.30
CA ARG A 46 3.45 -4.77 4.04
C ARG A 46 3.02 -4.58 5.48
N LEU A 47 3.80 -5.12 6.41
CA LEU A 47 3.56 -4.93 7.83
C LEU A 47 4.02 -3.54 8.28
N MET A 48 3.14 -2.79 8.95
CA MET A 48 3.46 -1.45 9.48
C MET A 48 3.41 -1.44 10.99
N HIS A 49 4.49 -1.02 11.64
CA HIS A 49 4.52 -0.92 13.10
C HIS A 49 3.41 -0.01 13.66
N ARG A 50 3.07 1.06 12.93
CA ARG A 50 1.97 1.97 13.32
C ARG A 50 0.58 1.35 13.22
N LEU A 51 0.43 0.25 12.50
CA LEU A 51 -0.83 -0.48 12.33
C LEU A 51 -0.83 -1.80 13.12
N ASP A 52 -0.04 -1.87 14.19
CA ASP A 52 0.14 -3.09 14.98
C ASP A 52 0.70 -4.26 14.15
N ARG A 53 1.65 -3.96 13.25
CA ARG A 53 2.23 -4.94 12.31
C ARG A 53 1.18 -5.58 11.37
N ARG A 54 0.06 -4.91 11.11
CA ARG A 54 -0.92 -5.33 10.10
C ARG A 54 -0.70 -4.63 8.75
N PRO A 55 -1.13 -5.25 7.64
CA PRO A 55 -1.22 -4.60 6.34
C PRO A 55 -2.21 -3.42 6.35
N PRO A 56 -1.98 -2.39 5.52
CA PRO A 56 -2.89 -1.25 5.37
C PRO A 56 -4.33 -1.64 5.06
N ALA A 57 -4.54 -2.59 4.13
CA ALA A 57 -5.88 -3.00 3.75
C ALA A 57 -6.65 -3.64 4.91
N GLU A 58 -5.97 -4.41 5.76
CA GLU A 58 -6.59 -5.00 6.95
C GLU A 58 -6.94 -3.92 8.00
N ALA A 59 -6.03 -2.99 8.27
CA ALA A 59 -6.28 -1.91 9.21
C ALA A 59 -7.42 -0.97 8.73
N GLU A 60 -7.50 -0.72 7.43
CA GLU A 60 -8.56 0.07 6.82
C GLU A 60 -9.92 -0.65 6.89
N ALA A 61 -9.95 -1.96 6.61
CA ALA A 61 -11.17 -2.77 6.72
C ALA A 61 -11.70 -2.78 8.16
N ASP A 62 -10.82 -2.94 9.15
CA ASP A 62 -11.14 -2.89 10.59
C ASP A 62 -11.69 -1.52 10.99
N TYR A 63 -11.03 -0.43 10.59
CA TYR A 63 -11.49 0.94 10.82
C TYR A 63 -12.90 1.19 10.26
N TYR A 64 -13.15 0.76 9.01
CA TYR A 64 -14.47 0.93 8.41
C TYR A 64 -15.53 0.02 9.02
N ALA A 65 -15.17 -1.17 9.50
CA ALA A 65 -16.10 -2.03 10.24
C ALA A 65 -16.55 -1.36 11.54
N GLN A 66 -15.60 -0.85 12.33
CA GLN A 66 -15.87 -0.15 13.59
C GLN A 66 -16.67 1.15 13.38
N THR A 67 -16.30 1.95 12.37
CA THR A 67 -17.01 3.19 12.05
C THR A 67 -18.45 2.91 11.62
N ARG A 68 -18.68 1.83 10.85
CA ARG A 68 -20.02 1.46 10.39
C ARG A 68 -20.90 0.95 11.53
N ASP A 69 -20.31 0.30 12.52
CA ASP A 69 -20.96 -0.12 13.77
C ASP A 69 -21.34 1.09 14.66
N ASP A 70 -20.41 2.01 14.89
CA ASP A 70 -20.65 3.27 15.61
C ASP A 70 -21.79 4.08 15.00
N GLN A 71 -21.79 4.22 13.67
CA GLN A 71 -22.88 4.92 12.96
C GLN A 71 -24.22 4.18 13.06
N SER A 72 -24.22 2.84 13.14
CA SER A 72 -25.45 2.06 13.34
C SER A 72 -26.01 2.20 14.76
N VAL A 73 -25.14 2.28 15.77
CA VAL A 73 -25.52 2.52 17.17
C VAL A 73 -26.01 3.95 17.38
N ALA A 74 -25.41 4.95 16.72
CA ALA A 74 -25.83 6.34 16.81
C ALA A 74 -27.21 6.63 16.16
N LEU A 75 -27.72 5.72 15.32
CA LEU A 75 -29.01 5.82 14.63
C LEU A 75 -30.13 4.99 15.28
N THR A 76 -29.85 4.32 16.41
CA THR A 76 -30.81 3.50 17.18
C THR A 76 -31.11 4.15 18.53
#